data_AF-A0A1S7TKB1-F1
#
_entry.id   AF-A0A1S7TKB1-F1
#
_cell.length_a   1.000
_cell.length_b   1.000
_cell.length_c   1.000
_cell.angle_alpha   90.00
_cell.angle_beta   90.00
_cell.angle_gamma   90.00
#
_symmetry.space_group_name_H-M   'P 1'
#
loop_
_entity.id
_entity.type
_entity.pdbx_description
1 polymer ?
#
loop_
_entity_poly.entity_id
_entity_poly.type
_entity_poly.pdbx_seq_one_letter_code
_entity_poly.pdbx_strand_id
1 'polypeptide(L)'
;MKFAYLSAEDAQRLSADLRSVEAGITHTLSLHTAPILEAHQMYSRRTACLSGYVFGHPSLGDSREIMTSQLMYMDTEIGIARTLNRWYRLGRPAGTGEA
;
A
#
# COMPACT_ATOMS: atom_id res chain seq x y z
N MET A 1 4.70 -1.97 -17.05
CA MET A 1 5.40 -1.99 -15.75
C MET A 1 4.53 -2.72 -14.75
N LYS A 2 5.14 -3.66 -14.01
CA LYS A 2 4.50 -4.36 -12.89
C LYS A 2 5.22 -4.04 -11.60
N PHE A 3 4.47 -3.85 -10.53
CA PHE A 3 4.98 -3.57 -9.19
C PHE A 3 4.11 -4.30 -8.17
N ALA A 4 4.73 -4.90 -7.15
CA ALA A 4 4.06 -5.48 -5.99
C ALA A 4 4.91 -5.21 -4.75
N TYR A 5 4.30 -4.62 -3.71
CA TYR A 5 4.97 -4.32 -2.45
C TYR A 5 5.09 -5.57 -1.56
N LEU A 6 4.08 -6.45 -1.60
CA LEU A 6 4.07 -7.74 -0.91
C LEU A 6 3.26 -8.77 -1.71
N SER A 7 3.51 -10.06 -1.45
CA SER A 7 2.70 -11.15 -2.01
C SER A 7 1.34 -11.25 -1.32
N ALA A 8 0.38 -11.93 -1.96
CA ALA A 8 -0.94 -12.19 -1.35
C ALA A 8 -0.82 -13.08 -0.10
N GLU A 9 0.13 -14.03 -0.11
CA GLU A 9 0.37 -14.91 1.02
C GLU A 9 0.93 -14.15 2.23
N ASP A 10 1.91 -13.27 2.01
CA ASP A 10 2.45 -12.42 3.08
C ASP A 10 1.39 -11.43 3.60
N ALA A 11 0.51 -10.94 2.72
CA ALA A 11 -0.59 -10.06 3.13
C ALA A 11 -1.59 -10.79 4.03
N GLN A 12 -1.87 -12.07 3.72
CA GLN A 12 -2.75 -12.89 4.53
C GLN A 12 -2.15 -13.19 5.90
N ARG A 13 -0.85 -13.56 5.95
CA ARG A 13 -0.13 -13.80 7.22
C ARG A 13 -0.12 -12.55 8.09
N LEU A 14 0.26 -11.40 7.53
CA LEU A 14 0.25 -10.11 8.25
C LEU A 14 -1.14 -9.77 8.79
N SER A 15 -2.19 -9.94 7.98
CA SER A 15 -3.58 -9.70 8.40
C SER A 15 -4.00 -10.61 9.54
N ALA A 16 -3.64 -11.90 9.50
CA ALA A 16 -3.96 -12.86 10.54
C ALA A 16 -3.27 -12.51 11.87
N ASP A 17 -2.00 -12.13 11.82
CA ASP A 17 -1.24 -11.72 12.99
C ASP A 17 -1.84 -10.45 13.62
N LEU A 18 -2.10 -9.42 12.82
CA LEU A 18 -2.68 -8.15 13.29
C LEU A 18 -4.08 -8.35 13.90
N ARG A 19 -4.93 -9.19 13.29
CA ARG A 19 -6.25 -9.52 13.86
C ARG A 19 -6.15 -10.23 15.21
N SER A 20 -5.16 -11.10 15.37
CA SER A 20 -4.92 -11.78 16.65
C SER A 20 -4.53 -10.76 17.72
N VAL A 21 -3.68 -9.77 17.37
CA VAL A 21 -3.34 -8.64 18.27
C VAL A 21 -4.57 -7.78 18.60
N GLU A 22 -5.38 -7.39 17.61
CA GLU A 22 -6.60 -6.60 17.81
C GLU A 22 -7.62 -7.31 18.72
N ALA A 23 -7.67 -8.64 18.65
CA ALA A 23 -8.51 -9.47 19.51
C ALA A 23 -7.91 -9.74 20.91
N GLY A 24 -6.68 -9.29 21.18
CA GLY A 24 -5.97 -9.57 22.43
C GLY A 24 -5.43 -11.01 22.53
N ILE A 25 -5.40 -11.76 21.44
CA ILE A 25 -4.96 -13.16 21.35
C ILE A 25 -3.50 -13.17 20.89
N THR A 26 -2.58 -12.83 21.79
CA THR A 26 -1.14 -12.79 21.45
C THR A 26 -0.41 -14.11 21.69
N HIS A 27 -1.02 -15.06 22.41
CA HIS A 27 -0.42 -16.37 22.70
C HIS A 27 -0.38 -17.30 21.47
N THR A 28 -1.15 -17.01 20.42
CA THR A 28 -1.12 -17.73 19.14
C THR A 28 0.04 -17.26 18.26
N LEU A 29 0.65 -16.11 18.58
CA LEU A 29 1.81 -15.60 17.88
C LEU A 29 3.07 -16.28 18.44
N SER A 30 4.00 -16.66 17.56
CA SER A 30 5.28 -17.28 17.94
C SER A 30 6.28 -16.26 18.51
N LEU A 31 5.85 -15.41 19.45
CA LEU A 31 6.69 -14.35 20.04
C LEU A 31 7.90 -14.90 20.80
N HIS A 32 7.82 -16.14 21.30
CA HIS A 32 8.92 -16.80 21.99
C HIS A 32 10.12 -17.13 21.08
N THR A 33 9.91 -17.22 19.75
CA THR A 33 10.98 -17.39 18.77
C THR A 33 11.26 -16.12 17.96
N ALA A 34 10.55 -15.02 18.23
CA ALA A 34 10.76 -13.76 17.54
C ALA A 34 12.13 -13.14 17.92
N PRO A 35 12.81 -12.48 16.98
CA PRO A 35 14.07 -11.79 17.29
C PRO A 35 13.82 -10.61 18.26
N ILE A 36 14.78 -10.41 19.17
CA ILE A 36 14.79 -9.25 20.08
C ILE A 36 15.45 -8.06 19.34
N LEU A 37 14.78 -6.91 19.31
CA LEU A 37 15.30 -5.65 18.77
C LEU A 37 15.56 -4.65 19.91
N GLU A 38 16.81 -4.57 20.36
CA GLU A 38 17.24 -3.65 21.41
C GLU A 38 17.47 -2.22 20.88
N ALA A 39 17.39 -1.22 21.77
CA ALA A 39 17.58 0.20 21.46
C ALA A 39 16.77 0.70 20.23
N HIS A 40 15.56 0.17 20.05
CA HIS A 40 14.73 0.47 18.89
C HIS A 40 14.29 1.95 18.88
N GLN A 41 14.28 2.53 17.68
CA GLN A 41 13.79 3.89 17.43
C GLN A 41 12.93 3.91 16.16
N MET A 42 11.86 4.68 16.18
CA MET A 42 10.98 4.86 15.03
C MET A 42 11.60 5.82 14.00
N TYR A 43 11.63 5.39 12.74
CA TYR A 43 12.01 6.22 11.59
C TYR A 43 10.95 6.14 10.50
N SER A 44 10.72 7.25 9.81
CA SER A 44 9.83 7.29 8.64
C SER A 44 10.65 7.21 7.35
N ARG A 45 10.22 6.37 6.41
CA ARG A 45 10.79 6.29 5.06
C ARG A 45 9.77 6.71 4.01
N ARG A 46 10.25 7.21 2.87
CA ARG A 46 9.38 7.43 1.70
C ARG A 46 8.87 6.08 1.20
N THR A 47 7.59 6.02 0.89
CA THR A 47 6.95 4.87 0.27
C THR A 47 6.63 5.16 -1.19
N ALA A 48 6.57 4.12 -2.02
CA ALA A 48 6.00 4.22 -3.35
C ALA A 48 4.54 4.69 -3.25
N CYS A 49 4.19 5.70 -4.04
CA CYS A 49 2.84 6.24 -4.20
C CYS A 49 2.68 6.76 -5.63
N LEU A 50 1.45 7.08 -6.03
CA LEU A 50 1.16 7.69 -7.32
C LEU A 50 0.68 9.13 -7.11
N SER A 51 0.96 9.99 -8.09
CA SER A 51 0.36 11.32 -8.20
C SER A 51 -0.39 11.43 -9.53
N GLY A 52 -1.45 12.22 -9.55
CA GLY A 52 -2.23 12.51 -10.75
C GLY A 52 -3.61 13.07 -10.45
N TYR A 53 -4.40 13.26 -11.49
CA TYR A 53 -5.77 13.75 -11.39
C TYR A 53 -6.75 12.59 -11.22
N VAL A 54 -7.55 12.64 -10.15
CA VAL A 54 -8.52 11.58 -9.83
C VAL A 54 -9.90 11.88 -10.42
N PHE A 55 -10.60 10.82 -10.80
CA PHE A 55 -11.98 10.86 -11.29
C PHE A 55 -12.78 9.74 -10.63
N GLY A 56 -14.05 9.98 -10.34
CA GLY A 56 -14.96 9.04 -9.67
C GLY A 56 -14.58 8.74 -8.22
N HIS A 57 -13.78 9.59 -7.56
CA HIS A 57 -13.43 9.38 -6.16
C HIS A 57 -14.64 9.70 -5.27
N PRO A 58 -15.05 8.82 -4.33
CA PRO A 58 -16.31 8.97 -3.60
C PRO A 58 -16.38 10.22 -2.71
N SER A 59 -15.25 10.87 -2.42
CA SER A 59 -15.18 12.02 -1.51
C SER A 59 -14.35 13.21 -1.98
N LEU A 60 -13.68 13.14 -3.15
CA LEU A 60 -12.69 14.17 -3.54
C LEU A 60 -13.13 15.03 -4.75
N GLY A 61 -14.24 14.69 -5.39
CA GLY A 61 -14.63 15.28 -6.66
C GLY A 61 -13.72 14.85 -7.81
N ASP A 62 -14.09 15.27 -9.02
CA ASP A 62 -13.34 14.95 -10.24
C ASP A 62 -12.27 16.02 -10.53
N SER A 63 -11.26 15.63 -11.31
CA SER A 63 -10.15 16.48 -11.76
C SER A 63 -9.31 17.07 -10.61
N ARG A 64 -9.34 16.47 -9.43
CA ARG A 64 -8.48 16.89 -8.31
C ARG A 64 -7.13 16.21 -8.41
N GLU A 65 -6.05 16.98 -8.34
CA GLU A 65 -4.71 16.43 -8.17
C GLU A 65 -4.56 15.82 -6.77
N ILE A 66 -4.09 14.58 -6.71
CA ILE A 66 -3.90 13.84 -5.46
C ILE A 66 -2.55 13.15 -5.44
N MET A 67 -2.06 12.91 -4.22
CA MET A 67 -1.07 11.88 -3.94
C MET A 67 -1.76 10.72 -3.25
N THR A 68 -1.56 9.49 -3.73
CA THR A 68 -2.19 8.33 -3.13
C THR A 68 -1.50 7.93 -1.83
N SER A 69 -2.19 7.13 -1.00
CA SER A 69 -1.51 6.30 0.00
C SER A 69 -0.51 5.34 -0.66
N GLN A 70 0.28 4.62 0.14
CA GLN A 70 1.24 3.63 -0.33
C GLN A 70 0.67 2.72 -1.42
N LEU A 71 1.43 2.58 -2.50
CA LEU A 71 1.19 1.67 -3.61
C LEU A 71 1.50 0.25 -3.15
N MET A 72 0.55 -0.66 -3.35
CA MET A 72 0.65 -2.06 -2.96
C MET A 72 0.83 -2.96 -4.18
N TYR A 73 0.17 -2.61 -5.29
CA TYR A 73 0.27 -3.32 -6.56
C TYR A 73 0.03 -2.35 -7.72
N MET A 74 0.68 -2.60 -8.86
CA MET A 74 0.39 -1.91 -10.11
C MET A 74 0.70 -2.82 -11.29
N ASP A 75 -0.16 -2.77 -12.30
CA ASP A 75 0.10 -3.33 -13.61
C ASP A 75 -0.40 -2.35 -14.67
N THR A 76 0.55 -1.69 -15.34
CA THR A 76 0.22 -0.67 -16.34
C THR A 76 -0.25 -1.29 -17.67
N GLU A 77 0.00 -2.58 -17.91
CA GLU A 77 -0.45 -3.25 -19.15
C GLU A 77 -1.96 -3.46 -19.14
N ILE A 78 -2.51 -3.82 -17.98
CA ILE A 78 -3.96 -3.96 -17.77
C ILE A 78 -4.59 -2.73 -17.12
N GLY A 79 -3.80 -1.69 -16.85
CA GLY A 79 -4.26 -0.37 -16.40
C GLY A 79 -4.86 -0.35 -15.00
N ILE A 80 -4.26 -1.03 -14.02
CA ILE A 80 -4.73 -1.03 -12.62
C ILE A 80 -3.63 -0.73 -11.62
N ALA A 81 -4.03 -0.13 -10.50
CA ALA A 81 -3.20 0.03 -9.31
C ALA A 81 -4.02 -0.22 -8.03
N ARG A 82 -3.42 -0.90 -7.05
CA ARG A 82 -3.93 -1.04 -5.70
C ARG A 82 -3.06 -0.24 -4.75
N THR A 83 -3.66 0.65 -4.01
CA THR A 83 -3.01 1.36 -2.88
C THR A 83 -3.44 0.69 -1.56
N LEU A 84 -3.07 1.21 -0.39
CA LEU A 84 -3.64 0.73 0.88
C LEU A 84 -5.17 0.82 0.89
N ASN A 85 -5.72 1.95 0.43
CA ASN A 85 -7.13 2.27 0.66
C ASN A 85 -8.04 1.99 -0.54
N ARG A 86 -7.55 2.11 -1.78
CA ARG A 86 -8.38 1.91 -2.97
C ARG A 86 -7.69 1.21 -4.14
N TRP A 87 -8.51 0.61 -4.99
CA TRP A 87 -8.16 0.31 -6.39
C TRP A 87 -8.35 1.56 -7.24
N TYR A 88 -7.45 1.74 -8.21
CA TYR A 88 -7.51 2.75 -9.24
C TYR A 88 -7.43 2.08 -10.60
N ARG A 89 -8.27 2.54 -11.53
CA ARG A 89 -8.06 2.31 -12.97
C ARG A 89 -7.11 3.39 -13.46
N LEU A 90 -6.03 2.99 -14.11
CA LEU A 90 -5.02 3.91 -14.62
C LEU A 90 -5.50 4.47 -15.96
N GLY A 91 -5.55 5.79 -16.04
CA GLY A 91 -5.76 6.52 -17.29
C GLY A 91 -4.48 6.64 -18.09
N ARG A 92 -4.39 7.70 -18.91
CA ARG A 92 -3.15 8.02 -19.61
C ARG A 92 -2.04 8.32 -18.58
N PRO A 93 -0.82 7.82 -18.79
CA PRO A 93 0.31 8.22 -17.95
C PRO A 93 0.54 9.72 -18.09
N ALA A 94 1.18 10.33 -17.10
CA ALA A 94 1.70 11.67 -17.26
C ALA A 94 2.53 11.70 -18.56
N GLY A 95 2.24 12.67 -19.45
CA GLY A 95 3.07 12.87 -20.62
C GLY A 95 4.51 13.07 -20.16
N THR A 96 5.47 12.49 -20.86
CA THR A 96 6.87 12.88 -20.71
C THR A 96 6.93 14.35 -21.13
N GLY A 97 6.84 15.27 -20.17
CA GLY A 97 7.05 16.68 -20.46
C GLY A 97 8.47 16.82 -20.98
N GLU A 98 8.63 17.32 -22.21
CA GLU A 98 9.87 18.01 -22.56
C GLU A 98 10.04 19.13 -21.54
N ALA A 99 11.14 19.06 -20.80
CA ALA A 99 11.59 20.11 -19.90
C ALA A 99 12.09 21.31 -20.71
#